data_AF-W1VFZ9-F1
#
_entry.id   AF-W1VFZ9-F1
#
_cell.length_a   1.000
_cell.length_b   1.000
_cell.length_c   1.000
_cell.angle_alpha   90.00
_cell.angle_beta   90.00
_cell.angle_gamma   90.00
#
_symmetry.space_group_name_H-M   'P 1'
#
loop_
_entity.id
_entity.type
_entity.pdbx_description
1 polymer ?
#
loop_
_entity_poly.entity_id
_entity_poly.type
_entity_poly.pdbx_seq_one_letter_code
_entity_poly.pdbx_strand_id
1 'polypeptide(L)'
;AAYLPGPLTNRKVALVALPEADSSDIEAVVAQLEAAGASVVARVTLTTAWIDTSRETFRSTYSGQFAGYMEAVSGSGNTVLGAGLATALTSSEASASALTDLLKASDSPLMTVDAEPSEPADSVVVVGPRTTMTTGDDPTPAPTEGISLAAWNEALGGLASVSPSVVIGAADVKTDLVAQLRSSQTKVTTVDSVGQVAAAVSVPLALAQTIAGTTGSYGFDEGAEAVMPQLSAATKAAEPAATENTEQ
;
A
#
# COMPACT_ATOMS: atom_id res chain seq x y z
N ALA A 1 -20.12 27.10 9.89
CA ALA A 1 -20.29 25.93 9.01
C ALA A 1 -19.38 24.83 9.53
N ALA A 2 -19.93 23.72 10.02
CA ALA A 2 -19.13 22.57 10.41
C ALA A 2 -18.80 21.80 9.13
N TYR A 3 -17.55 21.87 8.68
CA TYR A 3 -17.07 20.99 7.61
C TYR A 3 -17.17 19.56 8.14
N LEU A 4 -17.81 18.67 7.38
CA LEU A 4 -17.78 17.25 7.72
C LEU A 4 -16.31 16.81 7.77
N PRO A 5 -15.85 16.15 8.84
CA PRO A 5 -14.49 15.62 8.90
C PRO A 5 -14.27 14.69 7.71
N GLY A 6 -13.14 14.86 7.02
CA GLY A 6 -12.75 13.99 5.92
C GLY A 6 -12.55 12.54 6.41
N PRO A 7 -12.61 11.55 5.50
CA PRO A 7 -12.62 10.13 5.86
C PRO A 7 -11.36 9.67 6.62
N LEU A 8 -10.29 10.46 6.60
CA LEU A 8 -9.02 10.18 7.25
C LEU A 8 -8.62 11.25 8.28
N THR A 9 -9.57 11.99 8.84
CA THR A 9 -9.30 13.06 9.81
C THR A 9 -8.37 12.57 10.95
N ASN A 10 -7.24 13.27 11.12
CA ASN A 10 -6.19 12.99 12.10
C ASN A 10 -5.47 11.64 11.92
N ARG A 11 -5.54 11.02 10.74
CA ARG A 11 -4.77 9.81 10.43
C ARG A 11 -3.38 10.16 9.93
N LYS A 12 -2.39 9.41 10.41
CA LYS A 12 -1.00 9.50 9.97
C LYS A 12 -0.73 8.42 8.92
N VAL A 13 -0.15 8.81 7.79
CA VAL A 13 0.09 7.92 6.67
C VAL A 13 1.58 7.91 6.33
N ALA A 14 2.16 6.72 6.18
CA ALA A 14 3.46 6.55 5.58
C ALA A 14 3.28 6.31 4.08
N LEU A 15 4.01 7.07 3.27
CA LEU A 15 4.01 6.92 1.82
C LEU A 15 5.24 6.12 1.39
N VAL A 16 5.01 5.06 0.62
CA VAL A 16 6.05 4.18 0.09
C VAL A 16 6.00 4.24 -1.43
N ALA A 17 7.04 4.76 -2.08
CA ALA A 17 7.18 4.70 -3.52
C ALA A 17 7.90 3.41 -3.93
N LEU A 18 7.40 2.69 -4.92
CA LEU A 18 8.14 1.61 -5.57
C LEU A 18 9.10 2.20 -6.62
N PRO A 19 10.11 1.42 -7.06
CA PRO A 19 10.94 1.81 -8.19
C PRO A 19 10.08 2.24 -9.38
N GLU A 20 10.52 3.30 -10.06
CA GLU A 20 9.86 3.86 -11.27
C GLU A 20 8.48 4.48 -11.04
N ALA A 21 8.04 4.65 -9.78
CA ALA A 21 6.86 5.46 -9.47
C ALA A 21 7.07 6.92 -9.92
N ASP A 22 6.08 7.48 -10.62
CA ASP A 22 6.16 8.86 -11.12
C ASP A 22 5.96 9.86 -9.97
N SER A 23 6.85 10.83 -9.85
CA SER A 23 6.79 11.88 -8.81
C SER A 23 5.48 12.68 -8.82
N SER A 24 4.86 12.87 -10.00
CA SER A 24 3.57 13.55 -10.12
C SER A 24 2.42 12.73 -9.54
N ASP A 25 2.50 11.40 -9.60
CA ASP A 25 1.51 10.49 -9.00
C ASP A 25 1.64 10.47 -7.48
N ILE A 26 2.88 10.44 -6.98
CA ILE A 26 3.19 10.53 -5.55
C ILE A 26 2.59 11.81 -4.97
N GLU A 27 2.85 12.97 -5.59
CA GLU A 27 2.33 14.26 -5.12
C GLU A 27 0.80 14.37 -5.27
N ALA A 28 0.21 13.79 -6.33
CA ALA A 28 -1.26 13.74 -6.47
C ALA A 28 -1.91 12.92 -5.35
N VAL A 29 -1.31 11.79 -4.98
CA VAL A 29 -1.77 10.95 -3.86
C VAL A 29 -1.64 11.68 -2.53
N VAL A 30 -0.49 12.33 -2.27
CA VAL A 30 -0.29 13.17 -1.08
C VAL A 30 -1.38 14.23 -0.96
N ALA A 31 -1.64 14.98 -2.04
CA ALA A 31 -2.64 16.04 -2.03
C ALA A 31 -4.04 15.53 -1.71
N GLN A 32 -4.42 14.34 -2.19
CA GLN A 32 -5.72 13.73 -1.88
C GLN A 32 -5.80 13.19 -0.46
N LEU A 33 -4.70 12.64 0.08
CA LEU A 33 -4.63 12.23 1.49
C LEU A 33 -4.80 13.44 2.42
N GLU A 34 -4.12 14.55 2.15
CA GLU A 34 -4.23 15.79 2.92
C GLU A 34 -5.63 16.40 2.81
N ALA A 35 -6.22 16.43 1.61
CA ALA A 35 -7.60 16.88 1.40
C ALA A 35 -8.63 16.03 2.17
N ALA A 36 -8.33 14.74 2.38
CA ALA A 36 -9.13 13.82 3.18
C ALA A 36 -8.90 13.96 4.71
N GLY A 37 -8.00 14.85 5.14
CA GLY A 37 -7.70 15.14 6.54
C GLY A 37 -6.60 14.29 7.16
N ALA A 38 -5.84 13.53 6.35
CA ALA A 38 -4.67 12.79 6.80
C ALA A 38 -3.41 13.67 6.79
N SER A 39 -2.38 13.23 7.52
CA SER A 39 -1.03 13.81 7.48
C SER A 39 -0.03 12.76 7.00
N VAL A 40 0.79 13.10 6.01
CA VAL A 40 1.87 12.22 5.55
C VAL A 40 3.09 12.42 6.46
N VAL A 41 3.38 11.44 7.31
CA VAL A 41 4.41 11.54 8.37
C VAL A 41 5.75 10.92 7.99
N ALA A 42 5.78 10.11 6.94
CA ALA A 42 6.97 9.45 6.41
C ALA A 42 6.87 9.32 4.89
N ARG A 43 8.00 9.48 4.19
CA ARG A 43 8.12 9.19 2.76
C ARG A 43 9.39 8.38 2.50
N VAL A 44 9.22 7.20 1.93
CA VAL A 44 10.32 6.29 1.62
C VAL A 44 10.18 5.74 0.22
N THR A 45 11.31 5.39 -0.38
CA THR A 45 11.36 4.76 -1.70
C THR A 45 12.00 3.39 -1.57
N LEU A 46 11.35 2.35 -2.09
CA LEU A 46 11.93 1.02 -2.17
C LEU A 46 12.80 0.89 -3.41
N THR A 47 13.79 0.01 -3.36
CA THR A 47 14.74 -0.18 -4.46
C THR A 47 14.45 -1.45 -5.26
N THR A 48 15.14 -1.60 -6.39
CA THR A 48 15.06 -2.82 -7.21
C THR A 48 15.62 -4.06 -6.50
N ALA A 49 16.32 -3.91 -5.37
CA ALA A 49 16.84 -5.04 -4.60
C ALA A 49 15.75 -5.99 -4.06
N TRP A 50 14.51 -5.52 -3.96
CA TRP A 50 13.33 -6.33 -3.60
C TRP A 50 12.93 -7.33 -4.67
N ILE A 51 13.20 -7.02 -5.93
CA ILE A 51 12.71 -7.79 -7.07
C ILE A 51 13.83 -8.39 -7.91
N ASP A 52 15.08 -8.01 -7.69
CA ASP A 52 16.23 -8.61 -8.33
C ASP A 52 16.33 -10.11 -7.97
N THR A 53 16.22 -11.00 -8.96
CA THR A 53 16.27 -12.46 -8.76
C THR A 53 17.64 -12.91 -8.27
N SER A 54 18.73 -12.21 -8.63
CA SER A 54 20.08 -12.53 -8.16
C SER A 54 20.22 -12.35 -6.64
N ARG A 55 19.30 -11.58 -6.03
CA ARG A 55 19.30 -11.26 -4.60
C ARG A 55 18.29 -12.06 -3.78
N GLU A 56 17.64 -13.07 -4.36
CA GLU A 56 16.64 -13.86 -3.65
C GLU A 56 17.22 -14.53 -2.39
N THR A 57 18.36 -15.22 -2.51
CA THR A 57 19.05 -15.83 -1.36
C THR A 57 19.50 -14.79 -0.33
N PHE A 58 19.93 -13.62 -0.80
CA PHE A 58 20.24 -12.49 0.08
C PHE A 58 19.00 -12.10 0.89
N ARG A 59 17.86 -11.82 0.25
CA ARG A 59 16.62 -11.43 0.93
C ARG A 59 16.14 -12.49 1.92
N SER A 60 16.17 -13.76 1.53
CA SER A 60 15.78 -14.87 2.40
C SER A 60 16.67 -15.03 3.63
N THR A 61 17.97 -14.76 3.51
CA THR A 61 18.89 -14.84 4.66
C THR A 61 18.79 -13.58 5.51
N TYR A 62 18.70 -12.43 4.85
CA TYR A 62 18.67 -11.12 5.48
C TYR A 62 17.40 -10.89 6.30
N SER A 63 16.26 -11.43 5.86
CA SER A 63 15.01 -11.38 6.62
C SER A 63 15.12 -12.03 8.01
N GLY A 64 16.06 -12.97 8.21
CA GLY A 64 16.34 -13.53 9.53
C GLY A 64 16.81 -12.50 10.56
N GLN A 65 17.40 -11.39 10.13
CA GLN A 65 17.84 -10.31 11.03
C GLN A 65 16.66 -9.51 11.61
N PHE A 66 15.47 -9.65 11.04
CA PHE A 66 14.29 -8.87 11.41
C PHE A 66 13.55 -9.50 12.60
N ALA A 67 13.74 -10.80 12.85
CA ALA A 67 12.99 -11.58 13.85
C ALA A 67 13.12 -11.08 15.30
N GLY A 68 14.17 -10.32 15.62
CA GLY A 68 14.38 -9.74 16.96
C GLY A 68 13.66 -8.42 17.20
N TYR A 69 13.06 -7.83 16.17
CA TYR A 69 12.48 -6.47 16.20
C TYR A 69 11.00 -6.43 15.84
N MET A 70 10.36 -7.58 15.61
CA MET A 70 8.94 -7.66 15.30
C MET A 70 8.36 -9.00 15.75
N GLU A 71 7.04 -9.06 15.80
CA GLU A 71 6.35 -10.34 15.97
C GLU A 71 6.65 -11.29 14.81
N ALA A 72 6.69 -12.58 15.09
CA ALA A 72 7.04 -13.57 14.09
C ALA A 72 5.97 -13.64 12.99
N VAL A 73 6.38 -13.32 11.76
CA VAL A 73 5.56 -13.47 10.55
C VAL A 73 5.97 -14.72 9.81
N SER A 74 4.98 -15.55 9.45
CA SER A 74 5.19 -16.74 8.62
C SER A 74 5.14 -16.37 7.14
N GLY A 75 6.05 -16.91 6.33
CA GLY A 75 6.05 -16.67 4.89
C GLY A 75 7.45 -16.76 4.29
N SER A 76 7.60 -16.22 3.09
CA SER A 76 8.90 -16.11 2.43
C SER A 76 9.77 -15.03 3.10
N GLY A 77 11.04 -14.98 2.72
CA GLY A 77 11.92 -13.86 3.13
C GLY A 77 11.32 -12.50 2.77
N ASN A 78 10.66 -12.37 1.61
CA ASN A 78 10.03 -11.12 1.20
C ASN A 78 8.82 -10.78 2.07
N THR A 79 8.02 -11.77 2.47
CA THR A 79 6.92 -11.56 3.42
C THR A 79 7.43 -10.99 4.75
N VAL A 80 8.50 -11.56 5.28
CA VAL A 80 9.12 -11.08 6.54
C VAL A 80 9.72 -9.68 6.36
N LEU A 81 10.42 -9.42 5.24
CA LEU A 81 10.95 -8.08 4.96
C LEU A 81 9.83 -7.04 4.83
N GLY A 82 8.72 -7.38 4.15
CA GLY A 82 7.56 -6.52 4.01
C GLY A 82 6.87 -6.21 5.35
N ALA A 83 6.72 -7.21 6.21
CA ALA A 83 6.26 -7.02 7.58
C ALA A 83 7.20 -6.11 8.39
N GLY A 84 8.50 -6.22 8.15
CA GLY A 84 9.48 -5.33 8.75
C GLY A 84 9.44 -3.90 8.25
N LEU A 85 9.17 -3.70 6.97
CA LEU A 85 8.91 -2.38 6.42
C LEU A 85 7.68 -1.74 7.09
N ALA A 86 6.58 -2.48 7.24
CA ALA A 86 5.41 -1.96 7.94
C ALA A 86 5.75 -1.60 9.40
N THR A 87 6.40 -2.51 10.13
CA THR A 87 6.81 -2.27 11.52
C THR A 87 7.73 -1.05 11.65
N ALA A 88 8.68 -0.87 10.73
CA ALA A 88 9.58 0.29 10.70
C ALA A 88 8.84 1.62 10.53
N LEU A 89 7.73 1.62 9.77
CA LEU A 89 6.96 2.82 9.46
C LEU A 89 5.86 3.12 10.49
N THR A 90 5.37 2.12 11.21
CA THR A 90 4.17 2.25 12.07
C THR A 90 4.43 2.03 13.56
N SER A 91 5.61 1.57 13.97
CA SER A 91 5.95 1.39 15.38
C SER A 91 6.66 2.62 15.96
N SER A 92 6.41 2.92 17.23
CA SER A 92 7.12 3.96 18.01
C SER A 92 8.32 3.43 18.80
N GLU A 93 8.63 2.14 18.68
CA GLU A 93 9.62 1.48 19.52
C GLU A 93 11.04 1.61 18.96
N ALA A 94 12.05 1.31 19.79
CA ALA A 94 13.44 1.17 19.33
C ALA A 94 13.56 0.15 18.18
N SER A 95 12.68 -0.84 18.15
CA SER A 95 12.51 -1.80 17.07
C SER A 95 12.31 -1.14 15.71
N ALA A 96 11.56 -0.03 15.63
CA ALA A 96 11.32 0.70 14.37
C ALA A 96 12.60 1.31 13.82
N SER A 97 13.41 1.93 14.69
CA SER A 97 14.71 2.50 14.29
C SER A 97 15.69 1.42 13.83
N ALA A 98 15.76 0.29 14.54
CA ALA A 98 16.63 -0.82 14.16
C ALA A 98 16.24 -1.42 12.80
N LEU A 99 14.95 -1.60 12.55
CA LEU A 99 14.46 -2.09 11.26
C LEU A 99 14.68 -1.09 10.12
N THR A 100 14.49 0.21 10.39
CA THR A 100 14.80 1.26 9.44
C THR A 100 16.29 1.22 9.07
N ASP A 101 17.17 1.07 10.05
CA ASP A 101 18.61 0.97 9.81
C ASP A 101 18.97 -0.30 9.03
N LEU A 102 18.37 -1.45 9.33
CA LEU A 102 18.55 -2.68 8.55
C LEU A 102 18.07 -2.51 7.09
N LEU A 103 16.92 -1.87 6.86
CA LEU A 103 16.40 -1.63 5.50
C LEU A 103 17.33 -0.72 4.67
N LYS A 104 18.08 0.16 5.32
CA LYS A 104 19.10 1.03 4.71
C LYS A 104 20.50 0.41 4.67
N ALA A 105 20.74 -0.66 5.43
CA ALA A 105 22.08 -1.20 5.67
C ALA A 105 22.55 -2.12 4.53
N SER A 106 23.06 -1.53 3.44
CA SER A 106 24.02 -2.17 2.51
C SER A 106 24.46 -1.19 1.43
N ASP A 107 25.44 -1.61 0.62
CA ASP A 107 25.83 -0.92 -0.63
C ASP A 107 24.69 -0.92 -1.69
N SER A 108 23.58 -1.62 -1.43
CA SER A 108 22.38 -1.65 -2.26
C SER A 108 21.15 -1.77 -1.36
N PRO A 109 20.77 -0.66 -0.69
CA PRO A 109 19.75 -0.68 0.36
C PRO A 109 18.41 -1.20 -0.18
N LEU A 110 17.59 -1.79 0.70
CA LEU A 110 16.22 -2.16 0.37
C LEU A 110 15.30 -0.92 0.30
N MET A 111 15.64 0.12 1.06
CA MET A 111 14.85 1.35 1.14
C MET A 111 15.75 2.59 1.24
N THR A 112 15.35 3.67 0.60
CA THR A 112 15.85 5.02 0.83
C THR A 112 14.78 5.86 1.52
N VAL A 113 15.21 6.81 2.35
CA VAL A 113 14.31 7.71 3.08
C VAL A 113 14.37 9.07 2.43
N ASP A 114 13.24 9.51 1.88
CA ASP A 114 13.13 10.82 1.23
C ASP A 114 12.77 11.89 2.28
N ALA A 115 11.96 11.51 3.28
CA ALA A 115 11.69 12.29 4.47
C ALA A 115 11.61 11.37 5.70
N GLU A 116 12.41 11.66 6.73
CA GLU A 116 12.43 10.85 7.95
C GLU A 116 11.05 10.82 8.61
N PRO A 117 10.60 9.64 9.09
CA PRO A 117 9.37 9.54 9.86
C PRO A 117 9.41 10.48 11.07
N SER A 118 8.52 11.46 11.11
CA SER A 118 8.42 12.37 12.27
C SER A 118 7.75 11.68 13.45
N GLU A 119 6.81 10.78 13.15
CA GLU A 119 6.00 10.01 14.10
C GLU A 119 5.58 8.68 13.45
N PRO A 120 5.17 7.67 14.22
CA PRO A 120 4.65 6.42 13.66
C PRO A 120 3.38 6.67 12.84
N ALA A 121 3.30 6.05 11.66
CA ALA A 121 2.10 6.08 10.84
C ALA A 121 1.03 5.09 11.34
N ASP A 122 -0.24 5.42 11.12
CA ASP A 122 -1.36 4.51 11.39
C ASP A 122 -1.59 3.50 10.24
N SER A 123 -1.10 3.84 9.05
CA SER A 123 -1.35 3.09 7.82
C SER A 123 -0.33 3.43 6.74
N VAL A 124 -0.26 2.59 5.70
CA VAL A 124 0.71 2.73 4.61
C VAL A 124 -0.01 2.88 3.27
N VAL A 125 0.46 3.80 2.44
CA VAL A 125 0.06 3.89 1.03
C VAL A 125 1.28 3.63 0.17
N VAL A 126 1.18 2.65 -0.72
CA VAL A 126 2.22 2.25 -1.65
C VAL A 126 1.88 2.76 -3.05
N VAL A 127 2.77 3.51 -3.67
CA VAL A 127 2.63 4.04 -5.04
C VAL A 127 3.54 3.26 -5.97
N GLY A 128 2.95 2.49 -6.88
CA GLY A 128 3.62 1.74 -7.93
C GLY A 128 3.79 2.54 -9.24
N PRO A 129 4.58 2.01 -10.19
CA PRO A 129 4.76 2.62 -11.50
C PRO A 129 3.48 2.54 -12.36
N ARG A 130 3.44 3.41 -13.38
CA ARG A 130 2.50 3.30 -14.51
C ARG A 130 2.95 2.18 -15.45
N THR A 131 2.03 1.66 -16.27
CA THR A 131 2.39 0.72 -17.35
C THR A 131 3.36 1.38 -18.31
N THR A 132 4.53 0.76 -18.50
CA THR A 132 5.47 1.18 -19.52
C THR A 132 5.03 0.63 -20.87
N MET A 133 4.34 1.45 -21.67
CA MET A 133 4.00 1.10 -23.06
C MET A 133 5.24 1.31 -23.94
N THR A 134 5.90 0.23 -24.39
CA THR A 134 6.85 0.33 -25.51
C THR A 134 6.08 0.63 -26.80
N THR A 135 6.42 1.72 -27.47
CA THR A 135 5.78 2.11 -28.73
C THR A 135 6.13 1.12 -29.85
N GLY A 136 5.13 0.45 -30.44
CA GLY A 136 5.24 -0.12 -31.79
C GLY A 136 5.14 -1.63 -31.96
N ASP A 137 5.03 -2.43 -30.90
CA ASP A 137 4.78 -3.88 -31.00
C ASP A 137 3.53 -4.27 -30.20
N ASP A 138 2.83 -5.34 -30.64
CA ASP A 138 1.78 -5.98 -29.85
C ASP A 138 2.27 -6.21 -28.40
N PRO A 139 1.39 -6.12 -27.39
CA PRO A 139 1.78 -6.26 -25.99
C PRO A 139 2.25 -7.70 -25.70
N THR A 140 3.52 -7.97 -25.96
CA THR A 140 4.24 -9.11 -25.42
C THR A 140 5.02 -8.61 -24.22
N PRO A 141 4.78 -9.12 -23.01
CA PRO A 141 5.63 -8.79 -21.88
C PRO A 141 7.04 -9.28 -22.23
N ALA A 142 7.99 -8.37 -22.43
CA ALA A 142 9.38 -8.73 -22.30
C ALA A 142 9.56 -9.07 -20.82
N PRO A 143 9.89 -10.32 -20.45
CA PRO A 143 10.37 -10.57 -19.10
C PRO A 143 11.62 -9.70 -18.96
N THR A 144 11.60 -8.69 -18.10
CA THR A 144 12.84 -8.03 -17.73
C THR A 144 13.67 -9.09 -17.03
N GLU A 145 14.62 -9.70 -17.76
CA GLU A 145 15.48 -10.73 -17.23
C GLU A 145 16.10 -10.25 -15.92
N GLY A 146 16.01 -11.08 -14.88
CA GLY A 146 16.52 -10.72 -13.56
C GLY A 146 15.51 -10.07 -12.61
N ILE A 147 14.24 -9.88 -13.00
CA ILE A 147 13.19 -9.31 -12.13
C ILE A 147 12.11 -10.34 -11.80
N SER A 148 11.78 -10.50 -10.51
CA SER A 148 10.66 -11.28 -10.01
C SER A 148 9.59 -10.37 -9.41
N LEU A 149 8.47 -10.25 -10.12
CA LEU A 149 7.32 -9.48 -9.65
C LEU A 149 6.53 -10.21 -8.56
N ALA A 150 6.69 -11.54 -8.46
CA ALA A 150 6.17 -12.32 -7.32
C ALA A 150 6.76 -11.86 -5.98
N ALA A 151 7.99 -11.36 -5.98
CA ALA A 151 8.61 -10.81 -4.76
C ALA A 151 7.86 -9.57 -4.24
N TRP A 152 7.26 -8.75 -5.13
CA TRP A 152 6.37 -7.67 -4.70
C TRP A 152 5.09 -8.18 -4.06
N ASN A 153 4.48 -9.23 -4.62
CA ASN A 153 3.26 -9.81 -4.06
C ASN A 153 3.49 -10.31 -2.62
N GLU A 154 4.62 -10.98 -2.39
CA GLU A 154 5.00 -11.47 -1.07
C GLU A 154 5.32 -10.34 -0.10
N ALA A 155 6.08 -9.33 -0.53
CA ALA A 155 6.46 -8.19 0.30
C ALA A 155 5.25 -7.32 0.67
N LEU A 156 4.41 -6.98 -0.29
CA LEU A 156 3.22 -6.14 -0.06
C LEU A 156 2.14 -6.89 0.71
N GLY A 157 2.04 -8.22 0.54
CA GLY A 157 1.22 -9.07 1.40
C GLY A 157 1.74 -9.11 2.84
N GLY A 158 3.04 -9.21 3.04
CA GLY A 158 3.68 -9.12 4.37
C GLY A 158 3.46 -7.77 5.04
N LEU A 159 3.62 -6.68 4.29
CA LEU A 159 3.33 -5.31 4.74
C LEU A 159 1.87 -5.18 5.22
N ALA A 160 0.92 -5.61 4.39
CA ALA A 160 -0.51 -5.55 4.68
C ALA A 160 -0.94 -6.43 5.86
N SER A 161 -0.17 -7.47 6.19
CA SER A 161 -0.43 -8.33 7.34
C SER A 161 -0.15 -7.65 8.69
N VAL A 162 0.67 -6.59 8.68
CA VAL A 162 1.07 -5.85 9.89
C VAL A 162 0.37 -4.49 9.98
N SER A 163 0.13 -3.82 8.85
CA SER A 163 -0.47 -2.48 8.82
C SER A 163 -1.53 -2.35 7.73
N PRO A 164 -2.65 -1.61 7.98
CA PRO A 164 -3.60 -1.24 6.94
C PRO A 164 -2.88 -0.58 5.75
N SER A 165 -2.96 -1.22 4.59
CA SER A 165 -2.16 -0.85 3.42
C SER A 165 -2.99 -0.76 2.15
N VAL A 166 -2.80 0.31 1.38
CA VAL A 166 -3.37 0.47 0.04
C VAL A 166 -2.24 0.57 -0.99
N VAL A 167 -2.32 -0.23 -2.04
CA VAL A 167 -1.40 -0.17 -3.19
C VAL A 167 -2.12 0.48 -4.36
N ILE A 168 -1.62 1.63 -4.82
CA ILE A 168 -2.02 2.24 -6.09
C ILE A 168 -0.96 1.92 -7.15
N GLY A 169 -1.37 1.50 -8.34
CA GLY A 169 -0.46 1.17 -9.44
C GLY A 169 -1.21 0.93 -10.74
N ALA A 170 -0.50 0.50 -11.79
CA ALA A 170 -1.16 0.13 -13.03
C ALA A 170 -1.71 -1.31 -13.01
N ALA A 171 -2.70 -1.56 -13.86
CA ALA A 171 -3.28 -2.87 -14.12
C ALA A 171 -3.69 -3.05 -15.60
N ASP A 172 -3.16 -2.21 -16.51
CA ASP A 172 -3.48 -2.23 -17.94
C ASP A 172 -3.05 -3.55 -18.61
N VAL A 173 -1.96 -4.16 -18.13
CA VAL A 173 -1.46 -5.47 -18.58
C VAL A 173 -1.20 -6.42 -17.41
N LYS A 174 -1.19 -7.73 -17.68
CA LYS A 174 -1.05 -8.79 -16.64
C LYS A 174 0.24 -8.72 -15.84
N THR A 175 1.28 -8.08 -16.37
CA THR A 175 2.56 -7.90 -15.68
C THR A 175 2.60 -6.65 -14.81
N ASP A 176 1.59 -5.79 -14.85
CA ASP A 176 1.55 -4.63 -13.98
C ASP A 176 1.34 -5.04 -12.53
N LEU A 177 1.78 -4.17 -11.61
CA LEU A 177 1.80 -4.43 -10.17
C LEU A 177 0.41 -4.82 -9.64
N VAL A 178 -0.61 -4.00 -9.91
CA VAL A 178 -1.95 -4.22 -9.35
C VAL A 178 -2.62 -5.44 -10.00
N ALA A 179 -2.44 -5.63 -11.31
CA ALA A 179 -2.92 -6.83 -11.99
C ALA A 179 -2.35 -8.11 -11.36
N GLN A 180 -1.06 -8.13 -11.02
CA GLN A 180 -0.43 -9.28 -10.37
C GLN A 180 -0.85 -9.51 -8.92
N LEU A 181 -1.01 -8.43 -8.14
CA LEU A 181 -1.52 -8.52 -6.77
C LEU A 181 -2.91 -9.16 -6.75
N ARG A 182 -3.78 -8.74 -7.66
CA ARG A 182 -5.14 -9.29 -7.82
C ARG A 182 -5.11 -10.75 -8.31
N SER A 183 -4.34 -11.04 -9.35
CA SER A 183 -4.20 -12.40 -9.90
C SER A 183 -3.62 -13.39 -8.88
N SER A 184 -2.71 -12.93 -8.02
CA SER A 184 -2.11 -13.76 -6.96
C SER A 184 -2.97 -13.83 -5.70
N GLN A 185 -4.13 -13.15 -5.69
CA GLN A 185 -5.02 -13.05 -4.54
C GLN A 185 -4.31 -12.53 -3.27
N THR A 186 -3.31 -11.66 -3.44
CA THR A 186 -2.58 -11.04 -2.33
C THR A 186 -3.56 -10.29 -1.45
N LYS A 187 -3.48 -10.50 -0.13
CA LYS A 187 -4.37 -9.87 0.85
C LYS A 187 -3.97 -8.41 1.13
N VAL A 188 -4.16 -7.55 0.14
CA VAL A 188 -3.90 -6.11 0.22
C VAL A 188 -4.95 -5.35 -0.58
N THR A 189 -5.29 -4.13 -0.13
CA THR A 189 -6.23 -3.27 -0.86
C THR A 189 -5.54 -2.70 -2.09
N THR A 190 -6.18 -2.73 -3.25
CA THR A 190 -5.60 -2.24 -4.50
C THR A 190 -6.44 -1.15 -5.15
N VAL A 191 -5.78 -0.18 -5.77
CA VAL A 191 -6.37 0.85 -6.64
C VAL A 191 -5.59 0.85 -7.95
N ASP A 192 -6.25 0.63 -9.09
CA ASP A 192 -5.58 0.70 -10.39
C ASP A 192 -5.59 2.12 -10.98
N SER A 193 -5.18 2.27 -12.24
CA SER A 193 -5.24 3.53 -12.98
C SER A 193 -4.40 4.66 -12.37
N VAL A 194 -3.22 4.34 -11.81
CA VAL A 194 -2.28 5.34 -11.28
C VAL A 194 -1.99 6.44 -12.30
N GLY A 195 -1.97 7.70 -11.84
CA GLY A 195 -1.91 8.89 -12.69
C GLY A 195 -3.23 9.42 -13.20
N GLN A 196 -4.34 8.72 -12.96
CA GLN A 196 -5.68 9.27 -13.15
C GLN A 196 -6.21 9.92 -11.88
N VAL A 197 -6.94 11.03 -12.03
CA VAL A 197 -7.56 11.75 -10.91
C VAL A 197 -8.51 10.85 -10.11
N ALA A 198 -9.28 9.99 -10.78
CA ALA A 198 -10.21 9.08 -10.12
C ALA A 198 -9.48 8.08 -9.20
N ALA A 199 -8.31 7.59 -9.59
CA ALA A 199 -7.49 6.72 -8.77
C ALA A 199 -6.96 7.46 -7.53
N ALA A 200 -6.43 8.67 -7.71
CA ALA A 200 -5.94 9.50 -6.60
C ALA A 200 -7.03 9.81 -5.57
N VAL A 201 -8.27 10.08 -6.01
CA VAL A 201 -9.44 10.30 -5.13
C VAL A 201 -9.88 9.00 -4.44
N SER A 202 -9.70 7.85 -5.09
CA SER A 202 -10.07 6.54 -4.53
C SER A 202 -9.12 6.10 -3.41
N VAL A 203 -7.84 6.46 -3.45
CA VAL A 203 -6.84 6.09 -2.43
C VAL A 203 -7.28 6.45 -1.00
N PRO A 204 -7.65 7.70 -0.65
CA PRO A 204 -8.04 8.02 0.72
C PRO A 204 -9.31 7.29 1.16
N LEU A 205 -10.26 7.04 0.25
CA LEU A 205 -11.48 6.29 0.54
C LEU A 205 -11.18 4.81 0.80
N ALA A 206 -10.34 4.20 -0.04
CA ALA A 206 -9.89 2.82 0.10
C ALA A 206 -9.09 2.64 1.40
N LEU A 207 -8.24 3.62 1.74
CA LEU A 207 -7.46 3.59 2.98
C LEU A 207 -8.36 3.65 4.21
N ALA A 208 -9.38 4.51 4.19
CA ALA A 208 -10.35 4.59 5.29
C ALA A 208 -11.10 3.27 5.50
N GLN A 209 -11.52 2.60 4.42
CA GLN A 209 -12.13 1.27 4.49
C GLN A 209 -11.14 0.21 5.00
N THR A 210 -9.89 0.28 4.56
CA THR A 210 -8.83 -0.67 4.95
C THR A 210 -8.51 -0.55 6.44
N ILE A 211 -8.42 0.68 6.95
CA ILE A 211 -8.29 0.96 8.38
C ILE A 211 -9.50 0.42 9.16
N ALA A 212 -10.70 0.46 8.58
CA ALA A 212 -11.90 -0.12 9.16
C ALA A 212 -12.00 -1.66 9.01
N GLY A 213 -10.96 -2.31 8.48
CA GLY A 213 -10.87 -3.77 8.34
C GLY A 213 -11.45 -4.35 7.06
N THR A 214 -11.73 -3.51 6.05
CA THR A 214 -12.23 -3.96 4.74
C THR A 214 -11.13 -3.89 3.69
N THR A 215 -10.71 -5.04 3.15
CA THR A 215 -9.84 -5.13 1.97
C THR A 215 -10.69 -5.17 0.71
N GLY A 216 -10.30 -4.44 -0.33
CA GLY A 216 -10.98 -4.47 -1.62
C GLY A 216 -10.08 -4.11 -2.80
N SER A 217 -10.59 -4.35 -4.01
CA SER A 217 -9.90 -3.98 -5.25
C SER A 217 -10.72 -2.96 -6.04
N TYR A 218 -10.15 -1.79 -6.33
CA TYR A 218 -10.88 -0.68 -6.93
C TYR A 218 -10.25 -0.17 -8.22
N GLY A 219 -11.09 0.28 -9.14
CA GLY A 219 -10.68 0.91 -10.40
C GLY A 219 -11.39 0.32 -11.62
N PHE A 220 -10.77 0.44 -12.79
CA PHE A 220 -11.40 0.14 -14.08
C PHE A 220 -10.93 -1.18 -14.69
N ASP A 221 -9.80 -1.70 -14.23
CA ASP A 221 -9.13 -2.84 -14.85
C ASP A 221 -9.61 -4.19 -14.27
N GLU A 222 -9.14 -5.27 -14.90
CA GLU A 222 -9.50 -6.64 -14.51
C GLU A 222 -9.22 -6.90 -13.01
N GLY A 223 -10.17 -7.59 -12.37
CA GLY A 223 -10.11 -7.90 -10.95
C GLY A 223 -10.54 -6.77 -10.01
N ALA A 224 -10.94 -5.60 -10.50
CA ALA A 224 -11.61 -4.59 -9.68
C ALA A 224 -13.03 -5.06 -9.28
N GLU A 225 -13.36 -4.90 -8.00
CA GLU A 225 -14.66 -5.23 -7.42
C GLU A 225 -15.65 -4.06 -7.52
N ALA A 226 -15.13 -2.84 -7.56
CA ALA A 226 -15.89 -1.62 -7.77
C ALA A 226 -15.02 -0.52 -8.39
N VAL A 227 -15.63 0.41 -9.13
CA VAL A 227 -14.90 1.54 -9.74
C VAL A 227 -14.29 2.46 -8.67
N MET A 228 -15.03 2.69 -7.58
CA MET A 228 -14.57 3.49 -6.45
C MET A 228 -15.00 2.85 -5.13
N PRO A 229 -14.23 3.04 -4.05
CA PRO A 229 -14.66 2.64 -2.71
C PRO A 229 -15.92 3.40 -2.32
N GLN A 230 -16.92 2.67 -1.84
CA GLN A 230 -18.16 3.27 -1.34
C GLN A 230 -17.89 4.05 -0.05
N LEU A 231 -18.47 5.22 0.12
CA LEU A 231 -18.49 5.85 1.44
C LEU A 231 -19.37 4.96 2.33
N SER A 232 -18.79 4.28 3.31
CA SER A 232 -19.57 3.62 4.34
C SER A 232 -20.42 4.70 5.00
N ALA A 233 -21.73 4.68 4.76
CA ALA A 233 -22.64 5.44 5.58
C ALA A 233 -22.37 4.99 7.03
N ALA A 234 -21.96 5.92 7.89
CA ALA A 234 -21.98 5.68 9.32
C ALA A 234 -23.31 4.99 9.64
N THR A 235 -23.24 3.80 10.23
CA THR A 235 -24.34 2.93 10.65
C THR A 235 -25.68 3.61 10.53
N LYS A 236 -26.51 3.17 9.56
CA LYS A 236 -27.94 3.50 9.43
C LYS A 236 -28.47 3.82 10.82
N ALA A 237 -28.75 5.10 11.07
CA ALA A 237 -29.35 5.57 12.30
C ALA A 237 -30.46 4.59 12.63
N ALA A 238 -30.41 4.00 13.83
CA ALA A 238 -31.45 3.13 14.32
C ALA A 238 -32.77 3.86 14.09
N GLU A 239 -33.54 3.35 13.13
CA GLU A 239 -34.89 3.79 12.86
C GLU A 239 -35.63 3.61 14.19
N PRO A 240 -36.13 4.69 14.82
CA PRO A 240 -36.89 4.52 16.04
C PRO A 240 -38.07 3.64 15.68
N ALA A 241 -38.17 2.50 16.37
CA ALA A 241 -39.29 1.59 16.24
C ALA A 241 -40.59 2.40 16.32
N ALA A 242 -41.40 2.33 15.27
CA ALA A 242 -42.76 2.80 15.34
C ALA A 242 -43.45 1.99 16.43
N THR A 243 -43.64 2.61 17.60
CA THR A 243 -44.59 2.14 18.60
C THR A 243 -45.97 2.17 17.95
N GLU A 244 -46.47 1.01 17.54
CA GLU A 244 -47.90 0.79 17.36
C GLU A 244 -48.58 1.09 18.70
N ASN A 245 -49.16 2.29 18.80
CA ASN A 245 -50.10 2.60 19.85
C ASN A 245 -51.35 1.75 19.64
N THR A 246 -51.56 0.84 20.59
CA THR A 246 -52.82 0.17 20.84
C THR A 246 -53.75 1.15 21.56
N GLU A 247 -54.83 1.57 20.92
CA GLU A 247 -56.05 2.12 21.56
C GLU A 247 -57.23 1.62 20.69
N GLN A 248 -57.97 0.61 21.15
CA GLN A 248 -59.25 0.68 21.92
C GLN A 248 -60.38 1.40 21.18
#